data_AF-A0ABD4ZHB6-F1
#
_entry.id   AF-A0ABD4ZHB6-F1
#
_cell.length_a   1.000
_cell.length_b   1.000
_cell.length_c   1.000
_cell.angle_alpha   90.00
_cell.angle_beta   90.00
_cell.angle_gamma   90.00
#
_symmetry.space_group_name_H-M   'P 1'
#
loop_
_entity.id
_entity.type
_entity.pdbx_description
1 polymer ?
#
loop_
_entity_poly.entity_id
_entity_poly.type
_entity_poly.pdbx_seq_one_letter_code
_entity_poly.pdbx_strand_id
1 'polypeptide(L)'
;EQDVAEVAKKVAKEKYGLDVELVGFSGSLLPNDATNHGELDANVFQHRPFLEQDNQAHGYKLVAVGNTFVFPMAGYSKKIKTVAQI
;
A
#
# COMPACT_ATOMS: atom_id res chain seq x y z
N GLU A 1 -2.27 7.95 -5.26
CA GLU A 1 -1.10 7.10 -4.89
C GLU A 1 -0.07 7.04 -5.99
N GLN A 2 -0.46 6.84 -7.26
CA GLN A 2 0.48 6.84 -8.39
C GLN A 2 1.34 8.12 -8.48
N ASP A 3 0.74 9.31 -8.40
CA ASP A 3 1.51 10.57 -8.43
C ASP A 3 2.56 10.66 -7.31
N VAL A 4 2.23 10.11 -6.14
CA VAL A 4 3.14 10.09 -4.98
C VAL A 4 4.30 9.11 -5.23
N ALA A 5 4.03 7.95 -5.81
CA ALA A 5 5.04 6.97 -6.17
C ALA A 5 6.01 7.50 -7.25
N GLU A 6 5.51 8.25 -8.24
CA GLU A 6 6.34 8.91 -9.25
C GLU A 6 7.28 9.95 -8.63
N VAL A 7 6.78 10.76 -7.69
CA VAL A 7 7.63 11.70 -6.94
C VAL A 7 8.67 10.97 -6.11
N ALA A 8 8.29 9.88 -5.42
CA ALA A 8 9.23 9.07 -4.64
C ALA A 8 10.34 8.46 -5.51
N LYS A 9 10.00 7.93 -6.68
CA LYS A 9 10.97 7.43 -7.68
C LYS A 9 11.96 8.51 -8.11
N LYS A 10 11.47 9.73 -8.41
CA LYS A 10 12.34 10.86 -8.74
C LYS A 10 13.30 11.18 -7.60
N VAL A 11 12.81 11.27 -6.37
CA VAL A 11 13.64 11.53 -5.18
C VAL A 11 14.65 10.41 -4.94
N ALA A 12 14.26 9.15 -5.14
CA ALA A 12 15.14 7.98 -5.01
C ALA A 12 16.35 8.09 -5.95
N LYS A 13 16.11 8.45 -7.21
CA LYS A 13 17.19 8.64 -8.19
C LYS A 13 18.07 9.83 -7.87
N GLU A 14 17.47 11.00 -7.64
CA GLU A 14 18.21 12.27 -7.48
C GLU A 14 19.04 12.33 -6.19
N LYS A 15 18.55 11.75 -5.10
CA LYS A 15 19.21 11.85 -3.79
C LYS A 15 20.02 10.63 -3.39
N TYR A 16 19.62 9.45 -3.86
CA TYR A 16 20.19 8.18 -3.40
C TYR A 16 20.77 7.34 -4.53
N GLY A 17 20.65 7.78 -5.79
CA GLY A 17 21.16 7.03 -6.94
C GLY A 17 20.44 5.71 -7.18
N LEU A 18 19.24 5.53 -6.64
CA LEU A 18 18.46 4.31 -6.76
C LEU A 18 17.55 4.36 -8.00
N ASP A 19 17.63 3.33 -8.83
CA ASP A 19 16.71 3.11 -9.93
C ASP A 19 15.50 2.32 -9.44
N VAL A 20 14.32 2.94 -9.52
CA VAL A 20 13.07 2.35 -9.05
C VAL A 20 12.15 2.07 -10.23
N GLU A 21 11.72 0.82 -10.35
CA GLU A 21 10.65 0.40 -11.24
C GLU A 21 9.31 0.38 -10.49
N LEU A 22 8.28 0.99 -11.08
CA LEU A 22 6.95 1.04 -10.47
C LEU A 22 6.07 0.01 -11.15
N VAL A 23 5.61 -0.98 -10.38
CA VAL A 23 4.69 -2.03 -10.84
C VAL A 23 3.30 -1.73 -10.31
N GLY A 24 2.36 -1.48 -11.22
CA GLY A 24 0.96 -1.21 -10.87
C GLY A 24 0.16 -2.49 -10.69
N PHE A 25 -0.57 -2.58 -9.57
CA PHE A 25 -1.54 -3.65 -9.33
C PHE A 25 -2.95 -3.10 -9.47
N SER A 26 -3.84 -3.86 -10.09
CA SER A 26 -5.27 -3.53 -10.19
C SER A 26 -6.14 -4.77 -9.94
N GLY A 27 -7.33 -4.57 -9.39
CA GLY A 27 -8.29 -5.64 -9.13
C GLY A 27 -7.93 -6.50 -7.90
N SER A 28 -8.20 -7.81 -7.98
CA SER A 28 -8.11 -8.75 -6.86
C SER A 28 -6.71 -9.31 -6.57
N LEU A 29 -5.73 -9.00 -7.42
CA LEU A 29 -4.34 -9.42 -7.23
C LEU A 29 -3.67 -8.45 -6.25
N LEU A 30 -3.33 -8.96 -5.07
CA LEU A 30 -2.61 -8.20 -4.04
C LEU A 30 -1.10 -8.43 -4.18
N PRO A 31 -0.27 -7.40 -3.96
CA PRO A 31 1.17 -7.48 -4.22
C PRO A 31 1.95 -8.32 -3.20
N ASN A 32 1.32 -8.83 -2.14
CA ASN A 32 2.01 -9.61 -1.10
C ASN A 32 2.60 -10.92 -1.63
N ASP A 33 1.88 -11.65 -2.48
CA ASP A 33 2.40 -12.91 -3.04
C ASP A 33 3.67 -12.67 -3.87
N ALA A 34 3.61 -11.72 -4.80
CA ALA A 34 4.75 -11.32 -5.63
C ALA A 34 5.93 -10.80 -4.78
N THR A 35 5.66 -10.07 -3.70
CA THR A 35 6.72 -9.60 -2.78
C THR A 35 7.33 -10.76 -2.00
N ASN A 36 6.52 -11.72 -1.53
CA ASN A 36 7.00 -12.87 -0.79
C ASN A 36 7.83 -13.82 -1.67
N HIS A 37 7.51 -13.93 -2.96
CA HIS A 37 8.27 -14.69 -3.95
C HIS A 37 9.50 -13.94 -4.50
N GLY A 38 9.72 -12.69 -4.10
CA GLY A 38 10.87 -11.88 -4.54
C GLY A 38 10.74 -11.33 -5.96
N GLU A 39 9.53 -11.34 -6.54
CA GLU A 39 9.24 -10.65 -7.80
C GLU A 39 9.14 -9.13 -7.59
N LEU A 40 8.80 -8.69 -6.38
CA LEU A 40 8.88 -7.31 -5.93
C LEU A 40 9.80 -7.21 -4.70
N ASP A 41 10.64 -6.18 -4.67
CA ASP A 41 11.47 -5.91 -3.49
C ASP A 41 10.67 -5.34 -2.31
N ALA A 42 9.61 -4.57 -2.61
CA ALA A 42 8.73 -3.97 -1.61
C ALA A 42 7.37 -3.60 -2.21
N ASN A 43 6.34 -3.50 -1.36
CA ASN A 43 5.02 -2.97 -1.72
C ASN A 43 4.52 -1.94 -0.69
N VAL A 44 3.58 -1.08 -1.10
CA VAL A 44 3.00 -0.03 -0.26
C VAL A 44 1.49 0.13 -0.52
N PHE A 45 0.68 -0.76 0.04
CA PHE A 45 -0.79 -0.71 -0.16
C PHE A 45 -1.61 -0.96 1.11
N GLN A 46 -0.99 -1.46 2.19
CA GLN A 46 -1.68 -2.09 3.31
C GLN A 46 -1.35 -1.44 4.65
N HIS A 47 -2.24 -1.65 5.63
CA HIS A 47 -2.00 -1.34 7.04
C HIS A 47 -1.57 -2.58 7.83
N ARG A 48 -0.94 -2.38 9.00
CA ARG A 48 -0.37 -3.46 9.82
C ARG A 48 -1.32 -4.62 10.14
N PRO A 49 -2.59 -4.40 10.54
CA PRO A 49 -3.50 -5.51 10.81
C PRO A 49 -3.76 -6.41 9.60
N PHE A 50 -3.76 -5.84 8.39
CA PHE A 50 -3.99 -6.61 7.16
C PHE A 50 -2.76 -7.47 6.86
N LEU A 51 -1.55 -6.90 6.96
CA LEU A 51 -0.30 -7.64 6.78
C LEU A 51 -0.20 -8.83 7.75
N GLU A 52 -0.56 -8.62 9.02
CA GLU A 52 -0.53 -9.69 10.03
C GLU A 52 -1.51 -10.82 9.68
N GLN A 53 -2.74 -10.49 9.32
CA GLN A 53 -3.73 -11.48 8.91
C GLN A 53 -3.31 -12.22 7.64
N ASP A 54 -2.77 -11.51 6.66
CA ASP A 54 -2.37 -12.09 5.37
C ASP A 54 -1.15 -13.02 5.52
N ASN A 55 -0.18 -12.62 6.37
CA ASN A 55 0.93 -13.49 6.77
C ASN A 55 0.44 -14.77 7.45
N GLN A 56 -0.53 -14.67 8.37
CA GLN A 56 -1.09 -15.84 9.05
C GLN A 56 -1.86 -16.76 8.09
N ALA A 57 -2.61 -16.18 7.14
CA ALA A 57 -3.43 -16.92 6.20
C ALA A 57 -2.62 -17.67 5.14
N HIS A 58 -1.55 -17.05 4.63
CA HIS A 58 -0.79 -17.57 3.49
C HIS A 58 0.63 -18.04 3.83
N GLY A 59 1.06 -17.90 5.10
CA GLY A 59 2.40 -18.31 5.54
C GLY A 59 3.52 -17.41 5.04
N TYR A 60 3.19 -16.19 4.59
CA TYR A 60 4.18 -15.20 4.17
C TYR A 60 5.07 -14.76 5.33
N LYS A 61 6.29 -14.33 5.00
CA LYS A 61 7.27 -13.84 5.98
C LYS A 61 7.54 -12.35 5.83
N LEU A 62 6.56 -11.62 5.32
CA LEU A 62 6.67 -10.19 5.05
C LEU A 62 6.69 -9.38 6.35
N VAL A 63 7.47 -8.28 6.36
CA VAL A 63 7.62 -7.40 7.51
C VAL A 63 7.40 -5.95 7.11
N ALA A 64 6.86 -5.15 8.04
CA ALA A 64 6.73 -3.71 7.83
C ALA A 64 8.10 -3.02 8.04
N VAL A 65 8.62 -2.41 6.97
CA VAL A 65 9.90 -1.67 6.99
C VAL A 65 9.75 -0.19 7.39
N GLY A 66 8.55 0.37 7.29
CA GLY A 66 8.27 1.76 7.61
C GLY A 66 6.81 2.13 7.42
N ASN A 67 6.40 3.27 7.98
CA ASN A 67 5.08 3.84 7.76
C ASN A 67 5.16 4.89 6.65
N THR A 68 4.11 5.01 5.84
CA THR A 68 4.02 6.00 4.75
C THR A 68 2.97 7.06 5.04
N PHE A 69 1.70 6.77 4.79
CA PHE A 69 0.58 7.70 4.93
C PHE A 69 -0.52 7.11 5.80
N VAL A 70 -1.29 7.98 6.43
CA VAL A 70 -2.55 7.62 7.07
C VAL A 70 -3.67 8.14 6.19
N PHE A 71 -4.46 7.22 5.64
CA PHE A 71 -5.69 7.55 4.90
C PHE A 71 -6.89 7.35 5.82
N PRO A 72 -7.54 8.43 6.31
CA PRO A 72 -8.67 8.30 7.20
C PRO A 72 -9.85 7.62 6.49
N MET A 73 -10.43 6.62 7.15
CA MET A 73 -11.69 6.04 6.70
C MET A 73 -12.85 6.97 7.06
N ALA A 74 -13.77 7.16 6.10
CA ALA A 74 -14.96 7.96 6.30
C ALA A 74 -16.19 7.27 5.70
N GLY A 75 -17.35 7.49 6.34
CA GLY A 75 -18.63 7.12 5.78
C GLY A 75 -19.09 8.20 4.79
N TYR A 76 -19.64 7.77 3.65
CA TYR A 76 -20.16 8.67 2.62
C TYR A 76 -21.63 8.39 2.38
N SER A 77 -22.45 9.43 2.30
CA SER A 77 -23.87 9.30 1.92
C SER A 77 -24.27 10.40 0.95
N LYS A 78 -25.04 10.00 -0.07
CA LYS A 78 -25.67 10.97 -0.98
C LYS A 78 -26.84 11.71 -0.30
N LYS A 79 -27.53 11.05 0.64
CA LYS A 79 -28.76 11.54 1.29
C LYS A 79 -28.51 12.15 2.66
N ILE A 80 -27.80 11.42 3.51
CA ILE A 80 -27.54 11.81 4.89
C ILE A 80 -26.41 12.82 4.92
N LYS A 81 -26.64 13.98 5.55
CA LYS A 81 -25.68 15.08 5.62
C LYS A 81 -24.97 15.17 6.97
N THR A 82 -25.57 14.63 8.02
CA THR A 82 -25.01 14.62 9.37
C THR A 82 -25.32 13.28 10.04
N VAL A 83 -24.45 12.86 10.97
CA VAL A 83 -24.61 11.60 11.72
C VAL A 83 -25.94 11.58 12.50
N ALA A 84 -26.45 12.73 12.93
CA ALA A 84 -27.72 12.85 13.66
C ALA A 84 -28.97 12.48 12.84
N GLN A 85 -28.85 12.24 11.54
CA GLN A 85 -29.94 11.76 10.68
C GLN A 85 -29.99 10.22 10.58
N ILE A 86 -29.08 9.51 11.26
CA ILE A 86 -29.09 8.06 11.46
C ILE A 86 -29.75 7.78 12.83
#